data_AF-A0A355GKY9-F1
#
_entry.id   AF-A0A355GKY9-F1
#
_cell.length_a   1.000
_cell.length_b   1.000
_cell.length_c   1.000
_cell.angle_alpha   90.00
_cell.angle_beta   90.00
_cell.angle_gamma   90.00
#
_symmetry.space_group_name_H-M   'P 1'
#
loop_
_entity.id
_entity.type
_entity.pdbx_description
1 polymer ?
#
loop_
_entity_poly.entity_id
_entity_poly.type
_entity_poly.pdbx_seq_one_letter_code
_entity_poly.pdbx_strand_id
1 'polypeptide(L)' 'MKAATTSVPALERGLDVLEALNQAPEGLGISELATRLSLNKNAVFRITHTLMDRNYLER' A
#
# COMPACT_ATOMS: atom_id res chain seq x y z
N MET A 1 18.96 0.86 -8.13
CA MET A 1 19.74 0.90 -6.87
C MET A 1 19.41 -0.35 -6.08
N LYS A 2 20.42 -1.09 -5.59
CA LYS A 2 20.32 -2.44 -5.04
C LYS A 2 19.83 -2.35 -3.58
N ALA A 3 18.62 -2.81 -3.29
CA ALA A 3 18.09 -2.83 -1.94
C ALA A 3 18.91 -3.79 -1.06
N ALA A 4 19.18 -3.34 0.16
CA ALA A 4 19.99 -4.01 1.17
C ALA A 4 19.45 -5.40 1.51
N THR A 5 20.35 -6.27 1.99
CA THR A 5 20.11 -7.66 2.44
C THR A 5 19.12 -7.80 3.63
N THR A 6 18.36 -6.75 3.96
CA THR A 6 17.41 -6.67 5.07
C THR A 6 16.08 -6.02 4.66
N SER A 7 15.68 -6.15 3.39
CA SER A 7 14.35 -5.71 2.96
C SER A 7 13.27 -6.60 3.60
N VAL A 8 12.24 -5.97 4.17
CA VAL A 8 11.03 -6.65 4.67
C VAL A 8 9.91 -6.39 3.66
N PRO A 9 9.57 -7.37 2.79
CA PRO A 9 8.65 -7.13 1.67
C PRO A 9 7.26 -6.66 2.09
N ALA A 10 6.81 -7.03 3.29
CA ALA A 10 5.52 -6.56 3.82
C ALA A 10 5.54 -5.09 4.21
N LEU A 11 6.67 -4.60 4.73
CA LEU A 11 6.84 -3.19 5.10
C LEU A 11 6.94 -2.33 3.85
N GLU A 12 7.74 -2.73 2.86
CA GLU A 12 7.87 -2.02 1.58
C GLU A 12 6.50 -1.84 0.92
N ARG A 13 5.70 -2.92 0.81
CA ARG A 13 4.35 -2.81 0.24
C ARG A 13 3.41 -1.91 1.04
N GLY A 14 3.57 -1.85 2.36
CA GLY A 14 2.82 -0.94 3.22
C GLY A 14 3.15 0.52 2.90
N LEU A 15 4.44 0.82 2.72
CA LEU A 15 4.92 2.13 2.33
C LEU A 15 4.48 2.49 0.91
N ASP A 16 4.60 1.57 -0.05
CA ASP A 16 4.16 1.77 -1.43
C ASP A 16 2.66 2.16 -1.50
N VAL A 17 1.82 1.56 -0.65
CA VAL A 17 0.39 1.92 -0.56
C VAL A 17 0.19 3.35 -0.05
N LEU A 18 0.92 3.74 1.00
CA LEU A 18 0.84 5.11 1.55
C LEU A 18 1.34 6.14 0.53
N GLU A 19 2.43 5.84 -0.16
CA GLU A 19 2.97 6.71 -1.21
C GLU A 19 2.00 6.83 -2.39
N ALA A 20 1.41 5.73 -2.83
CA ALA A 20 0.41 5.75 -3.91
C ALA A 20 -0.81 6.60 -3.55
N LEU A 21 -1.30 6.52 -2.30
CA LEU A 21 -2.40 7.33 -1.81
C LEU A 21 -2.01 8.80 -1.65
N ASN A 22 -0.80 9.09 -1.18
CA ASN A 22 -0.29 10.46 -1.09
C ASN A 22 -0.18 11.15 -2.47
N GLN A 23 0.00 10.38 -3.54
CA GLN A 23 0.01 10.89 -4.92
C GLN A 23 -1.39 11.03 -5.54
N ALA A 24 -2.46 10.67 -4.82
CA ALA A 24 -3.85 10.71 -5.28
C ALA A 24 -4.75 11.33 -4.19
N PRO A 25 -4.83 12.67 -4.11
CA PRO A 25 -5.60 13.38 -3.07
C PRO A 25 -7.09 13.03 -3.02
N GLU A 26 -7.65 12.58 -4.13
CA GLU A 26 -9.02 12.09 -4.27
C GLU A 26 -9.25 10.71 -3.65
N GLY A 27 -8.19 10.03 -3.21
CA GLY A 27 -8.19 8.66 -2.75
C GLY A 27 -8.06 7.65 -3.89
N LEU A 28 -7.77 6.39 -3.55
CA LEU A 28 -7.72 5.29 -4.51
C LEU A 28 -8.49 4.09 -3.98
N GLY A 29 -9.27 3.47 -4.86
CA GLY A 29 -9.91 2.19 -4.56
C GLY A 29 -8.91 1.03 -4.54
N ILE A 30 -9.31 -0.07 -3.91
CA ILE A 30 -8.49 -1.30 -3.83
C ILE A 30 -8.08 -1.83 -5.20
N SER A 31 -8.95 -1.73 -6.22
CA SER A 31 -8.64 -2.21 -7.58
C SER A 31 -7.62 -1.32 -8.29
N GLU A 32 -7.66 0.00 -8.03
CA GLU A 32 -6.73 0.97 -8.61
C GLU A 32 -5.35 0.84 -7.97
N LEU A 33 -5.31 0.73 -6.64
CA LEU A 33 -4.08 0.41 -5.90
C LEU A 33 -3.45 -0.92 -6.35
N ALA A 34 -4.26 -1.97 -6.52
CA ALA A 34 -3.79 -3.26 -7.02
C ALA A 34 -3.15 -3.15 -8.40
N THR A 35 -3.77 -2.39 -9.30
CA THR A 35 -3.26 -2.17 -10.66
C THR A 35 -1.97 -1.34 -10.62
N ARG A 36 -1.97 -0.22 -9.88
CA ARG A 36 -0.84 0.71 -9.81
C ARG A 36 0.40 0.08 -9.16
N LEU A 37 0.20 -0.71 -8.12
CA LEU A 37 1.29 -1.36 -7.37
C LEU A 37 1.66 -2.74 -7.93
N SER A 38 0.98 -3.22 -8.98
CA SER A 38 1.11 -4.58 -9.49
C SER A 38 0.96 -5.66 -8.39
N LEU A 39 0.05 -5.40 -7.43
CA LEU A 39 -0.27 -6.29 -6.32
C LEU A 39 -1.62 -6.94 -6.56
N ASN A 40 -1.84 -8.13 -6.00
CA ASN A 40 -3.18 -8.72 -6.02
C ASN A 40 -4.13 -7.97 -5.06
N LYS A 41 -5.43 -7.98 -5.35
CA LYS A 41 -6.45 -7.26 -4.56
C LYS A 41 -6.49 -7.68 -3.09
N ASN A 42 -6.24 -8.96 -2.79
CA ASN A 42 -6.23 -9.46 -1.41
C ASN A 42 -5.06 -8.88 -0.60
N ALA A 43 -3.88 -8.76 -1.20
CA ALA A 43 -2.71 -8.15 -0.57
C ALA A 43 -2.97 -6.67 -0.26
N VAL A 44 -3.49 -5.92 -1.24
CA VAL A 44 -3.86 -4.51 -1.04
C VAL A 44 -4.91 -4.37 0.04
N PHE A 45 -5.97 -5.18 0.01
CA PHE A 45 -7.02 -5.17 1.03
C PHE A 45 -6.46 -5.40 2.44
N ARG A 46 -5.58 -6.38 2.63
CA ARG A 46 -4.97 -6.65 3.95
C ARG A 46 -4.08 -5.50 4.41
N ILE A 47 -3.32 -4.90 3.49
CA ILE A 47 -2.44 -3.76 3.79
C ILE A 47 -3.28 -2.55 4.19
N THR A 48 -4.25 -2.15 3.37
CA THR A 48 -5.11 -0.99 3.66
C THR A 48 -5.92 -1.20 4.92
N HIS A 49 -6.44 -2.41 5.18
CA HIS A 49 -7.10 -2.74 6.43
C HIS A 49 -6.18 -2.56 7.64
N THR A 50 -4.95 -3.07 7.57
CA THR A 50 -3.97 -2.90 8.66
C THR A 50 -3.64 -1.42 8.90
N LEU A 51 -3.56 -0.63 7.83
CA LEU A 51 -3.30 0.81 7.93
C LEU A 51 -4.50 1.58 8.51
N MET A 52 -5.74 1.21 8.14
CA MET A 52 -6.97 1.75 8.72
C MET A 52 -7.08 1.42 10.22
N ASP A 53 -6.83 0.16 10.62
CA ASP A 53 -6.86 -0.28 12.03
C ASP A 53 -5.87 0.49 12.91
N ARG A 54 -4.79 1.00 12.30
CA ARG A 54 -3.74 1.78 12.96
C ARG A 54 -3.91 3.29 12.78
N ASN A 55 -5.05 3.72 12.23
CA ASN A 55 -5.39 5.13 11.98
C ASN A 55 -4.42 5.86 11.04
N TYR A 56 -3.74 5.14 10.13
CA TYR A 56 -2.95 5.75 9.05
C TYR A 56 -3.80 6.08 7.83
N LEU A 57 -4.95 5.42 7.65
CA LEU A 57 -5.88 5.63 6.53
C LEU A 57 -7.31 5.78 7.06
N GLU A 58 -8.10 6.56 6.33
CA GLU A 58 -9.54 6.70 6.53
C GLU A 58 -10.30 6.23 5.28
N ARG A 59 -11.59 5.97 5.42
CA ARG A 59 -12.45 5.45 4.35
C ARG A 59 -12.96 6.54 3.43
#